data_AF-A0A523RNP7-F1
#
_entry.id   AF-A0A523RNP7-F1
#
_cell.length_a   1.000
_cell.length_b   1.000
_cell.length_c   1.000
_cell.angle_alpha   90.00
_cell.angle_beta   90.00
_cell.angle_gamma   90.00
#
_symmetry.space_group_name_H-M   'P 1'
#
loop_
_entity.id
_entity.type
_entity.pdbx_description
1 polymer ?
#
loop_
_entity_poly.entity_id
_entity_poly.type
_entity_poly.pdbx_seq_one_letter_code
_entity_poly.pdbx_strand_id
1 'polypeptide(L)'
;MKGNKLTVAFLTDLIKGKPIEIEIIESTKARILKRRFQKLLKDLGAKIIVTDDAEEMENLRDALPGIRRQICLAHLRKTVALRTREFTNKANKMKEKANGKEKEIFDDLIRDVKPLRELVKKLSGGLEEKLRILHLRYSFAQPRKKQEKADISYRMRILYLKTMAKS
;
A
#
# COMPACT_ATOMS: atom_id res chain seq x y z
N MET A 1 11.44 -27.75 -4.77
CA MET A 1 10.91 -27.11 -5.99
C MET A 1 10.58 -25.65 -5.69
N LYS A 2 11.15 -24.70 -6.45
CA LYS A 2 10.68 -23.30 -6.40
C LYS A 2 9.41 -23.23 -7.25
N GLY A 3 8.25 -23.04 -6.62
CA GLY A 3 6.98 -22.90 -7.35
C GLY A 3 7.03 -21.67 -8.26
N ASN A 4 6.62 -21.83 -9.52
CA ASN A 4 6.44 -20.70 -10.43
C ASN A 4 5.25 -19.86 -9.94
N LYS A 5 5.48 -18.56 -9.72
CA LYS A 5 4.39 -17.64 -9.37
C LYS A 5 3.51 -17.45 -10.60
N LEU A 6 2.24 -17.83 -10.49
CA LEU A 6 1.22 -17.56 -11.50
C LEU A 6 0.53 -16.24 -11.17
N THR A 7 0.49 -15.31 -12.12
CA THR A 7 -0.31 -14.08 -11.99
C THR A 7 -1.65 -14.29 -12.66
N VAL A 8 -2.73 -14.09 -11.91
CA VAL A 8 -4.11 -14.15 -12.42
C VAL A 8 -4.70 -12.76 -12.29
N ALA A 9 -5.24 -12.23 -13.40
CA ALA A 9 -5.98 -10.98 -13.41
C ALA A 9 -7.47 -11.26 -13.43
N PHE A 10 -8.18 -10.58 -12.53
CA PHE A 10 -9.63 -10.56 -12.47
C PHE A 10 -10.08 -9.16 -12.90
N LEU A 11 -10.79 -9.09 -14.00
CA LEU A 11 -11.34 -7.85 -14.52
C LEU A 11 -12.82 -7.82 -14.22
N THR A 12 -13.24 -6.78 -13.52
CA THR A 12 -14.61 -6.62 -13.05
C THR A 12 -15.09 -5.23 -13.41
N ASP A 13 -16.32 -5.14 -13.92
CA ASP A 13 -17.01 -3.86 -14.05
C ASP A 13 -17.29 -3.33 -12.64
N LEU A 14 -16.62 -2.25 -12.24
CA LEU A 14 -16.73 -1.69 -10.91
C LEU A 14 -18.14 -1.16 -10.59
N ILE A 15 -18.89 -0.74 -11.61
CA ILE A 15 -20.25 -0.18 -11.44
C ILE A 15 -21.26 -1.31 -11.32
N LYS A 16 -21.16 -2.34 -12.18
CA LYS A 16 -22.12 -3.45 -12.22
C LYS A 16 -21.75 -4.60 -11.28
N GLY A 17 -20.53 -4.63 -10.76
CA GLY A 17 -20.00 -5.72 -9.93
C GLY A 17 -19.85 -7.05 -10.67
N LYS A 18 -19.89 -7.05 -12.01
CA LYS A 18 -19.85 -8.27 -12.82
C LYS A 18 -18.43 -8.56 -13.30
N PRO A 19 -17.94 -9.81 -13.19
CA PRO A 19 -16.70 -10.19 -13.83
C PRO A 19 -16.84 -10.02 -15.34
N ILE A 20 -15.87 -9.35 -15.93
CA ILE A 20 -15.71 -9.19 -17.37
C ILE A 20 -14.86 -10.35 -17.89
N GLU A 21 -13.73 -10.60 -17.23
CA GLU A 21 -12.75 -11.58 -17.69
C GLU A 21 -11.87 -12.07 -16.53
N ILE A 22 -11.40 -13.31 -16.62
CA ILE A 22 -10.38 -13.88 -15.76
C ILE A 22 -9.29 -14.43 -16.68
N GLU A 23 -8.06 -13.94 -16.53
CA GLU A 23 -6.95 -14.37 -17.39
C GLU A 23 -5.67 -14.63 -16.59
N ILE A 24 -4.83 -15.50 -17.14
CA ILE A 24 -3.48 -15.73 -16.65
C ILE A 24 -2.54 -14.76 -17.37
N ILE A 25 -1.81 -13.97 -16.61
CA ILE A 25 -0.80 -13.06 -17.12
C ILE A 25 0.57 -13.72 -16.99
N GLU A 26 1.20 -13.99 -18.13
CA GLU A 26 2.55 -14.57 -18.20
C GLU A 26 3.63 -13.69 -17.56
N SER A 27 3.44 -12.37 -17.59
CA SER A 27 4.36 -11.41 -16.99
C SER A 27 3.73 -10.02 -16.84
N THR A 28 4.08 -9.35 -15.75
CA THR A 28 3.66 -7.98 -15.40
C THR A 28 4.55 -6.87 -16.00
N LYS A 29 5.35 -7.20 -17.02
CA LYS A 29 6.12 -6.20 -17.79
C LYS A 29 5.16 -5.27 -18.54
N ALA A 30 5.46 -3.96 -18.54
CA ALA A 30 4.62 -2.92 -19.17
C ALA A 30 4.15 -3.26 -20.59
N ARG A 31 5.05 -3.78 -21.46
CA ARG A 31 4.70 -4.17 -22.84
C ARG A 31 3.61 -5.24 -22.90
N ILE A 32 3.66 -6.23 -22.01
CA ILE A 32 2.70 -7.34 -21.99
C ILE A 32 1.37 -6.82 -21.46
N LEU A 33 1.39 -6.08 -20.35
CA LEU A 33 0.20 -5.47 -19.78
C LEU A 33 -0.51 -4.53 -20.77
N LYS A 34 0.25 -3.69 -21.50
CA LYS A 34 -0.28 -2.84 -22.57
C LYS A 34 -1.00 -3.65 -23.64
N ARG A 35 -0.31 -4.64 -24.22
CA ARG A 35 -0.87 -5.49 -25.30
C ARG A 35 -2.15 -6.19 -24.86
N ARG A 36 -2.22 -6.62 -23.59
CA ARG A 36 -3.38 -7.31 -23.03
C ARG A 36 -4.55 -6.35 -22.78
N PHE A 37 -4.32 -5.28 -22.04
CA PHE A 37 -5.42 -4.45 -21.55
C PHE A 37 -5.83 -3.28 -22.44
N GLN A 38 -4.95 -2.81 -23.34
CA GLN A 38 -5.22 -1.59 -24.10
C GLN A 38 -6.48 -1.69 -24.95
N LYS A 39 -6.69 -2.81 -25.65
CA LYS A 39 -7.88 -3.01 -26.48
C LYS A 39 -9.13 -3.11 -25.61
N LEU A 40 -9.12 -3.98 -24.61
CA LEU A 40 -10.27 -4.19 -23.72
C LEU A 40 -10.72 -2.89 -23.04
N LEU A 41 -9.79 -2.13 -22.46
CA LEU A 41 -10.12 -0.87 -21.78
C LEU A 41 -10.64 0.20 -22.75
N LYS A 42 -10.13 0.22 -23.99
CA LYS A 42 -10.63 1.11 -25.04
C LYS A 42 -12.06 0.74 -25.43
N ASP A 43 -12.33 -0.54 -25.65
CA ASP A 43 -13.65 -1.06 -26.05
C ASP A 43 -14.70 -0.83 -24.95
N LEU A 44 -14.30 -0.92 -23.68
CA LEU A 44 -15.13 -0.59 -22.52
C LEU A 44 -15.28 0.92 -22.26
N GLY A 45 -14.54 1.77 -22.99
CA GLY A 45 -14.50 3.21 -22.74
C GLY A 45 -13.97 3.56 -21.34
N ALA A 46 -13.19 2.67 -20.73
CA ALA A 46 -12.72 2.82 -19.36
C ALA A 46 -11.85 4.08 -19.23
N LYS A 47 -11.99 4.78 -18.11
CA LYS A 47 -11.16 5.95 -17.75
C LYS A 47 -10.32 5.72 -16.50
N ILE A 48 -10.69 4.70 -15.72
CA ILE A 48 -10.07 4.37 -14.45
C ILE A 48 -9.87 2.86 -14.41
N ILE A 49 -8.71 2.44 -13.93
CA ILE A 49 -8.42 1.05 -13.56
C ILE A 49 -8.09 0.99 -12.07
N VAL A 50 -8.72 0.07 -11.35
CA VAL A 50 -8.46 -0.16 -9.92
C VAL A 50 -7.66 -1.44 -9.79
N THR A 51 -6.43 -1.35 -9.28
CA THR A 51 -5.55 -2.52 -9.11
C THR A 51 -5.25 -2.77 -7.65
N ASP A 52 -4.67 -3.91 -7.32
CA ASP A 52 -4.00 -4.06 -6.04
C ASP A 52 -2.76 -3.13 -5.94
N ASP A 53 -2.09 -3.24 -4.79
CA ASP A 53 -0.90 -2.47 -4.43
C ASP A 53 0.39 -3.22 -4.79
N ALA A 54 0.35 -4.07 -5.82
CA ALA A 54 1.54 -4.74 -6.32
C ALA A 54 2.44 -3.73 -7.05
N GLU A 55 3.74 -3.77 -6.78
CA GLU A 55 4.74 -2.88 -7.39
C GLU A 55 4.76 -3.06 -8.91
N GLU A 56 4.55 -4.28 -9.36
CA GLU A 56 4.50 -4.63 -10.77
C GLU A 56 3.35 -3.95 -11.53
N MET A 57 2.32 -3.49 -10.83
CA MET A 57 1.20 -2.74 -11.41
C MET A 57 1.51 -1.26 -11.62
N GLU A 58 2.63 -0.73 -11.11
CA GLU A 58 3.07 0.63 -11.45
C GLU A 58 3.33 0.77 -12.95
N ASN A 59 3.79 -0.31 -13.59
CA ASN A 59 3.99 -0.40 -15.04
C ASN A 59 2.71 -0.13 -15.85
N LEU A 60 1.51 -0.25 -15.26
CA LEU A 60 0.25 0.06 -15.94
C LEU A 60 0.11 1.56 -16.24
N ARG A 61 0.71 2.43 -15.43
CA ARG A 61 0.66 3.89 -15.65
C ARG A 61 1.28 4.26 -16.99
N ASP A 62 2.46 3.72 -17.28
CA ASP A 62 3.16 3.95 -18.55
C ASP A 62 2.58 3.13 -19.71
N ALA A 63 2.05 1.94 -19.40
CA ALA A 63 1.49 1.04 -20.40
C ALA A 63 0.18 1.56 -21.01
N LEU A 64 -0.64 2.28 -20.24
CA LEU A 64 -2.01 2.66 -20.59
C LEU A 64 -2.20 4.19 -20.50
N PRO A 65 -1.59 4.97 -21.40
CA PRO A 65 -1.74 6.43 -21.39
C PRO A 65 -3.22 6.82 -21.51
N GLY A 66 -3.65 7.77 -20.69
CA GLY A 66 -5.04 8.25 -20.64
C GLY A 66 -5.97 7.44 -19.73
N ILE A 67 -5.51 6.33 -19.14
CA ILE A 67 -6.22 5.60 -18.09
C ILE A 67 -5.65 5.97 -16.73
N ARG A 68 -6.49 6.45 -15.81
CA ARG A 68 -6.05 6.74 -14.43
C ARG A 68 -6.01 5.45 -13.62
N ARG A 69 -4.86 5.14 -13.03
CA ARG A 69 -4.74 4.05 -12.06
C ARG A 69 -5.14 4.54 -10.67
N GLN A 70 -5.98 3.76 -9.98
CA GLN A 70 -6.26 3.88 -8.56
C GLN A 70 -5.94 2.58 -7.84
N ILE A 71 -5.61 2.67 -6.56
CA ILE A 71 -5.34 1.49 -5.74
C ILE A 71 -6.65 1.03 -5.08
N CYS A 72 -6.83 -0.28 -5.06
CA CYS A 72 -7.97 -0.93 -4.44
C CYS A 72 -7.99 -0.62 -2.94
N LEU A 73 -9.02 0.09 -2.51
CA LEU A 73 -9.20 0.50 -1.12
C LEU A 73 -9.22 -0.69 -0.14
N ALA A 74 -9.77 -1.84 -0.56
CA ALA A 74 -9.76 -3.06 0.24
C ALA A 74 -8.32 -3.56 0.50
N HIS A 75 -7.46 -3.53 -0.52
CA HIS A 75 -6.06 -3.90 -0.39
C HIS A 75 -5.28 -2.89 0.45
N LEU A 76 -5.51 -1.59 0.26
CA LEU A 76 -4.90 -0.55 1.09
C LEU A 76 -5.26 -0.73 2.57
N ARG A 77 -6.56 -0.89 2.88
CA ARG A 77 -7.07 -1.14 4.24
C ARG A 77 -6.46 -2.40 4.84
N LYS A 78 -6.38 -3.49 4.07
CA LYS A 78 -5.77 -4.76 4.52
C LYS A 78 -4.28 -4.57 4.83
N THR A 79 -3.53 -3.93 3.95
CA THR A 79 -2.10 -3.65 4.14
C THR A 79 -1.87 -2.80 5.39
N VAL A 80 -2.62 -1.73 5.55
CA VAL A 80 -2.52 -0.85 6.74
C VAL A 80 -2.88 -1.62 8.01
N ALA A 81 -3.96 -2.41 8.00
CA ALA A 81 -4.35 -3.22 9.15
C ALA A 81 -3.27 -4.23 9.54
N LEU A 82 -2.69 -4.96 8.58
CA LEU A 82 -1.63 -5.93 8.83
C LEU A 82 -0.37 -5.26 9.39
N ARG A 83 0.09 -4.17 8.77
CA ARG A 83 1.31 -3.46 9.19
C ARG A 83 1.17 -2.85 10.57
N THR A 84 0.05 -2.19 10.83
CA THR A 84 -0.21 -1.63 12.16
C THR A 84 -0.29 -2.71 13.24
N ARG A 85 -0.88 -3.88 12.97
CA ARG A 85 -0.88 -5.01 13.93
C ARG A 85 0.54 -5.51 14.19
N GLU A 86 1.32 -5.69 13.13
CA GLU A 86 2.73 -6.08 13.20
C GLU A 86 3.52 -5.09 14.07
N PHE A 87 3.29 -3.80 13.88
CA PHE A 87 4.01 -2.76 14.60
C PHE A 87 3.61 -2.67 16.07
N THR A 88 2.31 -2.71 16.39
CA THR A 88 1.83 -2.76 17.78
C THR A 88 2.47 -3.93 18.53
N ASN A 89 2.45 -5.13 17.94
CA ASN A 89 2.99 -6.33 18.58
C ASN A 89 4.50 -6.24 18.81
N LYS A 90 5.25 -5.70 17.84
CA LYS A 90 6.70 -5.51 17.98
C LYS A 90 7.04 -4.43 19.01
N ALA A 91 6.33 -3.29 18.98
CA ALA A 91 6.52 -2.22 19.94
C ALA A 91 6.25 -2.70 21.37
N ASN A 92 5.16 -3.43 21.62
CA ASN A 92 4.88 -4.01 22.94
C ASN A 92 6.02 -4.91 23.44
N LYS A 93 6.52 -5.82 22.60
CA LYS A 93 7.64 -6.72 22.97
C LYS A 93 8.94 -5.97 23.25
N MET A 94 9.24 -4.92 22.48
CA MET A 94 10.44 -4.11 22.68
C MET A 94 10.30 -3.24 23.93
N LYS A 95 9.10 -2.72 24.19
CA LYS A 95 8.76 -1.89 25.35
C LYS A 95 9.01 -2.59 26.68
N GLU A 96 8.80 -3.91 26.76
CA GLU A 96 9.09 -4.71 27.97
C GLU A 96 10.54 -4.60 28.44
N LYS A 97 11.47 -4.37 27.49
CA LYS A 97 12.91 -4.29 27.75
C LYS A 97 13.45 -2.86 27.66
N ALA A 98 12.61 -1.89 27.31
CA ALA A 98 13.00 -0.50 27.09
C ALA A 98 12.85 0.34 28.35
N ASN A 99 13.64 1.41 28.45
CA ASN A 99 13.57 2.38 29.53
C ASN A 99 13.65 3.82 29.00
N GLY A 100 13.26 4.78 29.85
CA GLY A 100 13.27 6.21 29.54
C GLY A 100 12.65 6.54 28.19
N LYS A 101 13.39 7.33 27.39
CA LYS A 101 12.95 7.83 26.07
C LYS A 101 12.60 6.72 25.07
N GLU A 102 13.26 5.56 25.13
CA GLU A 102 12.97 4.47 24.19
C GLU A 102 11.57 3.89 24.45
N LYS A 103 11.20 3.75 25.74
CA LYS A 103 9.88 3.31 26.14
C LYS A 103 8.79 4.29 25.69
N GLU A 104 9.04 5.60 25.83
CA GLU A 104 8.15 6.67 25.36
C GLU A 104 7.93 6.61 23.83
N ILE A 105 8.99 6.38 23.05
CA ILE A 105 8.88 6.21 21.59
C ILE A 105 7.96 5.04 21.23
N PHE A 106 8.06 3.91 21.93
CA PHE A 106 7.16 2.78 21.66
C PHE A 106 5.72 3.06 22.06
N ASP A 107 5.50 3.80 23.14
CA ASP A 107 4.17 4.25 23.54
C ASP A 107 3.53 5.18 22.51
N ASP A 108 4.28 6.17 22.04
CA ASP A 108 3.86 7.05 20.95
C ASP A 108 3.55 6.26 19.68
N LEU A 109 4.38 5.27 19.34
CA LEU A 109 4.16 4.40 18.18
C LEU A 109 2.83 3.64 18.28
N ILE A 110 2.56 3.02 19.43
CA ILE A 110 1.33 2.28 19.69
C ILE A 110 0.11 3.21 19.64
N ARG A 111 0.22 4.42 20.19
CA ARG A 111 -0.83 5.43 20.12
C ARG A 111 -1.12 5.83 18.67
N ASP A 112 -0.09 5.99 17.86
CA ASP A 112 -0.20 6.57 16.51
C ASP A 112 -0.63 5.58 15.41
N VAL A 113 -0.50 4.26 15.63
CA VAL A 113 -1.06 3.25 14.70
C VAL A 113 -2.59 3.24 14.70
N LYS A 114 -3.24 3.59 15.82
CA LYS A 114 -4.70 3.52 15.95
C LYS A 114 -5.40 4.56 15.06
N PRO A 115 -5.02 5.86 15.06
CA PRO A 115 -5.53 6.85 14.12
C PRO A 115 -5.38 6.43 12.66
N LEU A 116 -4.25 5.83 12.27
CA LEU A 116 -4.00 5.44 10.88
C LEU A 116 -5.08 4.50 10.31
N ARG A 117 -5.50 3.49 11.09
CA ARG A 117 -6.56 2.57 10.65
C ARG A 117 -7.87 3.29 10.44
N GLU A 118 -8.25 4.17 11.37
CA GLU A 118 -9.49 4.91 11.30
C GLU A 118 -9.50 5.91 10.15
N LEU A 119 -8.37 6.56 9.91
CA LEU A 119 -8.17 7.50 8.81
C LEU A 119 -8.38 6.83 7.44
N VAL A 120 -7.74 5.68 7.21
CA VAL A 120 -7.88 4.91 5.96
C VAL A 120 -9.25 4.25 5.85
N LYS A 121 -9.88 3.88 6.97
CA LYS A 121 -11.25 3.33 6.97
C LYS A 121 -12.26 4.39 6.52
N LYS A 122 -12.19 5.60 7.09
CA LYS A 122 -13.15 6.67 6.84
C LYS A 122 -12.92 7.43 5.55
N LEU A 123 -11.72 7.34 4.96
CA LEU A 123 -11.30 8.20 3.84
C LEU A 123 -11.68 9.67 4.08
N SER A 124 -11.46 10.13 5.31
CA SER A 124 -11.91 11.46 5.72
C SER A 124 -11.16 12.54 4.93
N GLY A 125 -11.83 13.63 4.60
CA GLY A 125 -11.15 14.83 4.09
C GLY A 125 -9.95 15.22 4.96
N GLY A 126 -8.87 15.68 4.32
CA GLY A 126 -7.60 16.00 5.00
C GLY A 126 -6.78 14.78 5.41
N LEU A 127 -7.02 13.60 4.81
CA LEU A 127 -6.23 12.38 5.07
C LEU A 127 -4.73 12.61 4.84
N GLU A 128 -4.37 13.22 3.71
CA GLU A 128 -2.98 13.51 3.35
C GLU A 128 -2.30 14.37 4.41
N GLU A 129 -2.92 15.47 4.83
CA GLU A 129 -2.34 16.36 5.84
C GLU A 129 -2.15 15.67 7.19
N LYS A 130 -3.13 14.86 7.63
CA LYS A 130 -3.01 14.09 8.87
C LYS A 130 -1.89 13.04 8.78
N LEU A 131 -1.74 12.39 7.64
CA LEU A 131 -0.65 11.44 7.40
C LEU A 131 0.71 12.14 7.33
N ARG A 132 0.78 13.37 6.80
CA ARG A 132 1.98 14.19 6.74
C ARG A 132 2.46 14.58 8.13
N ILE A 133 1.56 15.03 9.00
CA ILE A 133 1.87 15.32 10.42
C ILE A 133 2.43 14.09 11.11
N LEU A 134 1.80 12.93 10.93
CA LEU A 134 2.28 11.67 11.51
C LEU A 134 3.65 11.27 10.92
N HIS A 135 3.86 11.40 9.60
CA HIS A 135 5.15 11.13 8.97
C HIS A 135 6.28 11.97 9.58
N LEU A 136 6.04 13.28 9.76
CA LEU A 136 7.05 14.21 10.27
C LEU A 136 7.41 13.94 11.73
N ARG A 137 6.48 13.41 12.54
CA ARG A 137 6.77 13.01 13.92
C ARG A 137 7.87 11.94 14.02
N TYR A 138 7.96 11.05 13.03
CA TYR A 138 8.99 10.01 12.97
C TYR A 138 10.23 10.42 12.15
N SER A 139 10.40 11.72 11.84
CA SER A 139 11.54 12.22 11.06
C SER A 139 12.90 11.95 11.71
N PHE A 140 12.94 11.82 13.04
CA PHE A 140 14.12 11.40 13.80
C PHE A 140 14.62 10.00 13.41
N ALA A 141 13.74 9.12 12.92
CA ALA A 141 14.09 7.78 12.53
C ALA A 141 14.79 7.81 11.16
N GLN A 142 16.04 7.33 11.13
CA GLN A 142 16.88 7.38 9.94
C GLN A 142 16.79 6.09 9.11
N PRO A 143 16.97 6.17 7.78
CA PRO A 143 17.20 4.99 6.96
C PRO A 143 18.44 4.25 7.46
N ARG A 144 18.36 2.94 7.60
CA ARG A 144 19.54 2.12 7.89
C ARG A 144 20.32 1.79 6.62
N LYS A 145 21.61 1.46 6.78
CA LYS A 145 22.50 1.05 5.69
C LYS A 145 21.95 -0.21 4.98
N LYS A 146 22.32 -0.37 3.70
CA LYS A 146 22.01 -1.57 2.91
C LYS A 146 22.43 -2.80 3.72
N GLN A 147 21.51 -3.75 3.92
CA GLN A 147 21.62 -5.01 4.68
C GLN A 147 21.10 -5.01 6.14
N GLU A 148 20.85 -3.86 6.76
CA GLU A 148 20.22 -3.82 8.09
C GLU A 148 18.68 -3.74 8.00
N LYS A 149 17.98 -4.48 8.87
CA LYS A 149 16.52 -4.33 9.00
C LYS A 149 16.24 -2.97 9.63
N ALA A 150 15.51 -2.12 8.91
CA ALA A 150 15.08 -0.83 9.41
C ALA A 150 14.34 -0.97 10.76
N ASP A 151 14.58 -0.01 11.66
CA ASP A 151 13.88 0.03 12.94
C ASP A 151 12.38 0.30 12.74
N ILE A 152 11.61 0.01 13.78
CA ILE A 152 10.15 0.08 13.71
C ILE A 152 9.63 1.51 13.49
N SER A 153 10.31 2.52 14.02
CA SER A 153 9.97 3.93 13.89
C SER A 153 10.17 4.41 12.45
N TYR A 154 11.26 4.00 11.80
CA TYR A 154 11.49 4.26 10.38
C TYR A 154 10.46 3.53 9.51
N ARG A 155 10.13 2.28 9.82
CA ARG A 155 9.10 1.52 9.08
C ARG A 155 7.72 2.17 9.21
N MET A 156 7.41 2.76 10.36
CA MET A 156 6.21 3.56 10.59
C MET A 156 6.22 4.83 9.74
N ARG A 157 7.33 5.58 9.73
CA ARG A 157 7.54 6.76 8.87
C ARG A 157 7.25 6.46 7.39
N ILE A 158 7.78 5.34 6.89
CA ILE A 158 7.59 4.91 5.50
C ILE A 158 6.16 4.41 5.26
N LEU A 159 5.50 3.79 6.23
CA LEU A 159 4.10 3.40 6.10
C LEU A 159 3.20 4.62 5.85
N TYR A 160 3.39 5.72 6.58
CA TYR A 160 2.63 6.96 6.36
C TYR A 160 2.87 7.52 4.95
N LEU A 161 4.13 7.61 4.52
CA LEU A 161 4.49 8.08 3.18
C LEU A 161 3.86 7.22 2.09
N LYS A 162 3.97 5.89 2.23
CA LYS A 162 3.35 4.95 1.30
C LYS A 162 1.83 5.00 1.33
N THR A 163 1.21 5.38 2.44
CA THR A 163 -0.26 5.51 2.50
C THR A 163 -0.70 6.78 1.79
N MET A 164 0.02 7.90 1.96
CA MET A 164 -0.23 9.16 1.25
C MET A 164 -0.11 9.01 -0.27
N ALA A 165 0.92 8.34 -0.76
CA ALA A 165 1.11 8.11 -2.19
C ALA A 165 0.00 7.27 -2.86
N LYS A 166 -0.90 6.68 -2.05
CA LYS A 166 -1.94 5.74 -2.47
C LYS A 166 -3.35 6.24 -2.17
N SER A 167 -3.47 7.35 -1.43
CA SER A 167 -4.72 8.04 -1.09
C SER A 167 -4.97 9.18 -2.05
#